data_AF-A0A6B2CDQ1-F1
#
_entry.id   AF-A0A6B2CDQ1-F1
#
_cell.length_a   1.000
_cell.length_b   1.000
_cell.length_c   1.000
_cell.angle_alpha   90.00
_cell.angle_beta   90.00
_cell.angle_gamma   90.00
#
_symmetry.space_group_name_H-M   'P 1'
#
loop_
_entity.id
_entity.type
_entity.pdbx_description
1 polymer ?
#
loop_
_entity_poly.entity_id
_entity_poly.type
_entity_poly.pdbx_seq_one_letter_code
_entity_poly.pdbx_strand_id
1 'polypeptide(L)' 'MARVLVILKVLPEDVEIKPEELEERIKKALPEGYEVKGYDIEPIAFGLNALR' A
#
# COMPACT_ATOMS: atom_id res chain seq x y z
N MET A 1 -4.39 16.43 -19.85
CA MET A 1 -3.31 15.58 -19.28
C MET A 1 -3.83 14.17 -19.15
N ALA A 2 -3.09 13.19 -19.69
CA ALA A 2 -3.42 11.79 -19.47
C ALA A 2 -3.02 11.39 -18.04
N ARG A 3 -3.86 10.59 -17.38
CA ARG A 3 -3.58 10.03 -16.06
C ARG A 3 -3.42 8.52 -16.22
N VAL A 4 -2.40 7.96 -15.55
CA VAL A 4 -2.16 6.51 -15.53
C VAL A 4 -2.50 6.01 -14.13
N LEU A 5 -3.24 4.90 -14.07
CA LEU A 5 -3.47 4.17 -12.82
C LEU A 5 -2.45 3.04 -12.73
N VAL A 6 -1.79 2.93 -11.59
CA VAL A 6 -0.88 1.82 -11.28
C VAL A 6 -1.47 1.07 -10.08
N ILE A 7 -1.54 -0.26 -10.19
CA ILE A 7 -1.99 -1.15 -9.11
C ILE A 7 -0.77 -1.91 -8.64
N LEU A 8 -0.53 -1.92 -7.33
CA LEU A 8 0.64 -2.54 -6.70
C LEU A 8 0.19 -3.41 -5.54
N LYS A 9 0.74 -4.61 -5.42
CA LYS A 9 0.61 -5.42 -4.21
C LYS A 9 1.84 -5.23 -3.35
N VAL A 10 1.68 -4.63 -2.17
CA VAL A 10 2.76 -4.35 -1.23
C VAL A 10 2.69 -5.33 -0.07
N LEU A 11 3.78 -6.07 0.11
CA LEU A 11 3.94 -7.08 1.15
C LEU A 11 4.70 -6.45 2.33
N PRO A 12 4.20 -6.55 3.57
CA PRO A 12 4.98 -6.15 4.74
C PRO A 12 6.14 -7.12 4.96
N GLU A 13 7.20 -6.63 5.58
CA GLU A 13 8.36 -7.45 5.96
C GLU A 13 8.04 -8.40 7.13
N ASP A 14 7.08 -8.05 8.00
CA ASP A 14 6.67 -8.83 9.16
C ASP A 14 5.18 -8.63 9.50
N VAL A 15 4.59 -9.55 10.27
CA VAL A 15 3.19 -9.53 10.75
C VAL A 15 2.89 -8.39 11.71
N GLU A 16 3.91 -7.81 12.35
CA GLU A 16 3.74 -6.66 13.24
C GLU A 16 3.41 -5.37 12.49
N ILE A 17 3.74 -5.29 11.18
CA ILE A 17 3.50 -4.12 10.35
C ILE A 17 2.04 -4.09 9.92
N LYS A 18 1.30 -3.12 10.45
CA LYS A 18 -0.12 -2.96 10.15
C LYS A 18 -0.34 -2.31 8.78
N PRO A 19 -1.44 -2.66 8.06
CA PRO A 19 -1.75 -2.06 6.76
C PRO A 19 -1.85 -0.53 6.80
N GLU A 20 -2.40 0.06 7.86
CA GLU A 20 -2.56 1.51 7.98
C GLU A 20 -1.20 2.22 8.12
N GLU A 21 -0.25 1.60 8.81
CA GLU A 21 1.11 2.12 8.93
C GLU A 21 1.84 2.08 7.58
N LEU A 22 1.67 0.99 6.83
CA LEU A 22 2.26 0.83 5.51
C LEU A 22 1.66 1.85 4.51
N GLU A 23 0.35 2.10 4.58
CA GLU A 23 -0.34 3.14 3.80
C GLU A 23 0.25 4.53 4.09
N GLU A 24 0.40 4.89 5.37
CA GLU A 24 0.99 6.17 5.76
C GLU A 24 2.42 6.33 5.26
N ARG A 25 3.25 5.29 5.38
CA ARG A 25 4.64 5.29 4.89
C ARG A 25 4.68 5.52 3.38
N ILE A 26 3.81 4.86 2.62
CA ILE A 26 3.71 5.04 1.16
C ILE A 26 3.30 6.48 0.84
N LYS A 27 2.24 7.02 1.47
CA LYS A 27 1.80 8.40 1.24
C LYS A 27 2.90 9.43 1.53
N LYS A 28 3.68 9.23 2.59
CA LYS A 28 4.81 10.11 2.96
C LYS A 28 5.99 10.00 1.99
N ALA A 29 6.16 8.85 1.32
CA ALA A 29 7.25 8.60 0.38
C ALA A 29 6.91 8.98 -1.07
N LEU A 30 5.63 9.22 -1.41
CA LEU A 30 5.24 9.56 -2.78
C LEU A 30 5.79 10.92 -3.21
N PRO A 31 6.38 11.02 -4.41
CA PRO A 31 6.79 12.30 -4.99
C PRO A 31 5.60 13.20 -5.31
N GLU A 32 5.90 14.49 -5.54
CA GLU A 32 4.91 15.45 -6.02
C GLU A 32 4.27 14.98 -7.35
N GLY A 33 2.96 15.18 -7.47
CA GLY A 33 2.18 14.77 -8.64
C GLY A 33 1.64 13.34 -8.61
N TYR A 34 2.00 12.55 -7.58
CA TYR A 34 1.45 11.22 -7.33
C TYR A 34 0.43 11.26 -6.19
N GLU A 35 -0.58 10.39 -6.27
CA GLU A 35 -1.57 10.22 -5.21
C GLU A 35 -2.00 8.76 -5.09
N VAL A 36 -2.23 8.30 -3.86
CA VAL A 36 -2.88 7.01 -3.60
C VAL A 36 -4.38 7.19 -3.82
N LYS A 37 -4.98 6.41 -4.73
CA LYS A 37 -6.42 6.47 -5.01
C LYS A 37 -7.28 5.62 -4.08
N GLY A 38 -6.70 4.56 -3.52
CA GLY A 38 -7.37 3.62 -2.62
C GLY A 38 -6.46 2.42 -2.40
N TYR A 39 -6.85 1.58 -1.46
CA TYR A 39 -6.23 0.30 -1.22
C TYR A 39 -7.26 -0.68 -0.65
N ASP A 40 -6.97 -1.97 -0.81
CA ASP A 40 -7.62 -3.07 -0.14
C ASP A 40 -6.61 -3.81 0.74
N ILE A 41 -7.11 -4.44 1.80
CA ILE A 41 -6.31 -5.33 2.65
C ILE A 41 -6.55 -6.76 2.18
N GLU A 42 -5.50 -7.41 1.68
CA GLU A 42 -5.56 -8.78 1.18
C GLU A 42 -4.87 -9.72 2.17
N PRO A 43 -5.61 -10.61 2.87
CA PRO A 43 -5.02 -11.61 3.75
C PRO A 43 -4.15 -12.59 2.97
N ILE A 44 -2.98 -12.92 3.51
CA ILE A 44 -2.05 -13.87 2.88
C ILE A 44 -2.07 -15.19 3.66
N ALA A 45 -1.41 -15.22 4.81
CA ALA A 45 -1.32 -16.37 5.71
C ALA A 45 -0.66 -15.94 7.04
N PHE A 46 -0.84 -16.75 8.09
CA PHE A 46 -0.15 -16.55 9.38
C PHE A 46 -0.30 -15.15 10.00
N GLY A 47 -1.44 -14.49 9.76
CA GLY A 47 -1.70 -13.13 10.24
C GLY A 47 -1.09 -12.01 9.37
N LEU A 48 -0.35 -12.35 8.32
CA LEU A 48 0.23 -11.40 7.37
C LEU A 48 -0.84 -10.89 6.40
N ASN A 49 -0.90 -9.57 6.22
CA ASN A 49 -1.80 -8.89 5.29
C ASN A 49 -1.02 -8.02 4.32
N ALA A 50 -1.35 -8.07 3.02
CA ALA A 50 -0.82 -7.14 2.03
C ALA A 50 -1.75 -5.94 1.82
N LEU A 51 -1.18 -4.83 1.36
CA LEU A 51 -1.92 -3.74 0.72
C LEU A 51 -2.00 -3.99 -0.79
N ARG A 52 -3.16 -3.73 -1.40
CA ARG A 52 -3.40 -3.86 -2.84
C ARG A 52 -4.11 -2.67 -3.43
#